data_AF-A0A961YIQ6-F1
#
_entry.id   AF-A0A961YIQ6-F1
#
_cell.length_a   1.000
_cell.length_b   1.000
_cell.length_c   1.000
_cell.angle_alpha   90.00
_cell.angle_beta   90.00
_cell.angle_gamma   90.00
#
_symmetry.space_group_name_H-M   'P 1'
#
loop_
_entity.id
_entity.type
_entity.pdbx_description
1 polymer ?
#
loop_
_entity_poly.entity_id
_entity_poly.type
_entity_poly.pdbx_seq_one_letter_code
_entity_poly.pdbx_strand_id
1 'polypeptide(L)'
;VNAWPLDEGLIDYVDPSYGTESDANPLYTVNVIANKTLTIDGEEVDATELTPAFLQDVLQEAGDVEANVATGYHAIEFLLWGQDLNGTGPGAGTRPATDYDTANCTGGNCDRRAAYLKAASSLLVSDLEEMVGNWQAEGAAREALTADAEAGIAAILTGMGSLSYGELAGERMKLGLLLHDPEEEHDCFSDNTFNSHYFDAIGIRNVYTGHYRRIDGSVVEGPAVRDLIAAKDGGLAEEISAKLDATILAMAAMRARGETIEAYDQMIGEQNAEGNAAVQAAIDGLIDQTRSIERAIAALDLGAIELEGSDSLDNPDVVFQ
;
A
#
# COMPACT_ATOMS: atom_id res chain seq x y z
N VAL A 1 -6.94 3.39 -5.77
CA VAL A 1 -5.98 2.44 -6.38
C VAL A 1 -5.27 1.49 -5.41
N ASN A 2 -4.94 1.87 -4.17
CA ASN A 2 -4.10 1.09 -3.26
C ASN A 2 -4.63 1.04 -1.80
N ALA A 3 -5.95 0.98 -1.63
CA ALA A 3 -6.60 0.97 -0.32
C ALA A 3 -6.49 -0.41 0.35
N TRP A 4 -6.33 -0.42 1.67
CA TRP A 4 -6.16 -1.59 2.55
C TRP A 4 -6.49 -1.16 3.98
N PRO A 5 -6.95 -2.05 4.89
CA PRO A 5 -7.25 -3.48 4.69
C PRO A 5 -8.41 -3.74 3.73
N LEU A 6 -8.54 -4.98 3.26
CA LEU A 6 -9.60 -5.41 2.34
C LEU A 6 -10.39 -6.58 2.95
N ASP A 7 -11.69 -6.40 3.15
CA ASP A 7 -12.58 -7.48 3.57
C ASP A 7 -12.91 -8.40 2.39
N GLU A 8 -12.20 -9.53 2.28
CA GLU A 8 -12.32 -10.46 1.13
C GLU A 8 -13.74 -10.96 0.90
N GLY A 9 -14.46 -11.18 2.01
CA GLY A 9 -15.82 -11.71 2.00
C GLY A 9 -16.85 -10.72 1.43
N LEU A 10 -16.50 -9.44 1.24
CA LEU A 10 -17.28 -8.52 0.41
C LEU A 10 -17.31 -9.00 -1.05
N ILE A 11 -16.15 -9.40 -1.57
CA ILE A 11 -15.91 -9.62 -3.00
C ILE A 11 -16.34 -11.03 -3.44
N ASP A 12 -15.78 -12.07 -2.82
CA ASP A 12 -15.96 -13.47 -3.26
C ASP A 12 -16.02 -14.44 -2.07
N TYR A 13 -15.97 -15.74 -2.36
CA TYR A 13 -15.92 -16.77 -1.34
C TYR A 13 -14.63 -16.69 -0.52
N VAL A 14 -14.76 -17.04 0.75
CA VAL A 14 -13.70 -17.14 1.76
C VAL A 14 -13.78 -18.50 2.45
N ASP A 15 -12.67 -18.95 3.06
CA ASP A 15 -12.62 -20.14 3.88
C ASP A 15 -13.54 -20.00 5.11
N PRO A 16 -14.18 -21.08 5.59
CA PRO A 16 -14.97 -21.03 6.82
C PRO A 16 -14.22 -20.50 8.05
N SER A 17 -12.89 -20.53 8.10
CA SER A 17 -12.10 -19.94 9.18
C SER A 17 -12.18 -18.42 9.25
N TYR A 18 -12.53 -17.75 8.15
CA TYR A 18 -12.70 -16.30 8.11
C TYR A 18 -13.78 -15.82 9.07
N GLY A 19 -14.82 -16.64 9.28
CA GLY A 19 -15.97 -16.30 10.10
C GLY A 19 -17.23 -16.13 9.27
N THR A 20 -18.33 -15.79 9.93
CA THR A 20 -19.65 -15.71 9.30
C THR A 20 -20.31 -14.34 9.42
N GLU A 21 -19.92 -13.54 10.40
CA GLU A 21 -20.50 -12.23 10.70
C GLU A 21 -19.45 -11.32 11.37
N SER A 22 -19.64 -10.01 11.25
CA SER A 22 -18.86 -8.99 11.93
C SER A 22 -19.82 -7.93 12.49
N ASP A 23 -19.61 -7.54 13.75
CA ASP A 23 -20.36 -6.44 14.37
C ASP A 23 -20.02 -5.08 13.75
N ALA A 24 -18.82 -4.97 13.15
CA ALA A 24 -18.32 -3.75 12.53
C ALA A 24 -18.65 -3.66 11.03
N ASN A 25 -18.79 -4.80 10.34
CA ASN A 25 -19.07 -4.82 8.90
C ASN A 25 -20.29 -5.72 8.56
N PRO A 26 -21.46 -5.13 8.26
CA PRO A 26 -22.64 -5.86 7.81
C PRO A 26 -22.45 -6.63 6.49
N LEU A 27 -21.42 -6.29 5.70
CA LEU A 27 -21.12 -6.89 4.39
C LEU A 27 -20.01 -7.96 4.45
N TYR A 28 -19.54 -8.31 5.66
CA TYR A 28 -18.36 -9.14 5.92
C TYR A 28 -18.27 -10.44 5.12
N THR A 29 -19.38 -11.12 4.85
CA THR A 29 -19.42 -12.38 4.08
C THR A 29 -20.43 -12.34 2.92
N VAL A 30 -20.73 -11.14 2.41
CA VAL A 30 -21.82 -10.94 1.45
C VAL A 30 -21.56 -11.61 0.10
N ASN A 31 -20.30 -11.75 -0.32
CA ASN A 31 -19.86 -12.35 -1.58
C ASN A 31 -20.67 -11.83 -2.77
N VAL A 32 -20.38 -10.61 -3.20
CA VAL A 32 -21.09 -9.97 -4.30
C VAL A 32 -20.96 -10.74 -5.63
N ILE A 33 -19.90 -11.53 -5.81
CA ILE A 33 -19.78 -12.41 -6.97
C ILE A 33 -20.86 -13.49 -6.99
N ALA A 34 -21.26 -14.03 -5.84
CA ALA A 34 -22.32 -15.03 -5.75
C ALA A 34 -23.73 -14.45 -5.68
N ASN A 35 -23.88 -13.20 -5.25
CA ASN A 35 -25.18 -12.59 -4.97
C ASN A 35 -25.51 -11.44 -5.93
N LYS A 36 -26.70 -11.52 -6.56
CA LYS A 36 -27.20 -10.48 -7.49
C LYS A 36 -27.98 -9.37 -6.79
N THR A 37 -28.22 -9.53 -5.50
CA THR A 37 -28.96 -8.57 -4.69
C THR A 37 -28.25 -8.48 -3.36
N LEU A 38 -27.90 -7.27 -2.94
CA LEU A 38 -27.28 -6.98 -1.66
C LEU A 38 -28.21 -6.12 -0.81
N THR A 39 -27.96 -6.08 0.49
CA THR A 39 -28.55 -5.08 1.39
C THR A 39 -27.44 -4.21 1.93
N ILE A 40 -27.43 -2.93 1.56
CA ILE A 40 -26.46 -1.94 2.05
C ILE A 40 -27.26 -0.86 2.77
N ASP A 41 -26.93 -0.58 4.04
CA ASP A 41 -27.64 0.39 4.89
C ASP A 41 -29.17 0.18 4.97
N GLY A 42 -29.60 -1.08 4.86
CA GLY A 42 -31.01 -1.46 4.89
C GLY A 42 -31.76 -1.29 3.57
N GLU A 43 -31.08 -0.87 2.50
CA GLU A 43 -31.64 -0.75 1.15
C GLU A 43 -31.22 -1.92 0.25
N GLU A 44 -32.13 -2.38 -0.60
CA GLU A 44 -31.87 -3.43 -1.58
C GLU A 44 -31.12 -2.85 -2.79
N VAL A 45 -29.95 -3.41 -3.08
CA VAL A 45 -29.04 -2.99 -4.15
C VAL A 45 -28.95 -4.07 -5.22
N ASP A 46 -29.12 -3.70 -6.49
CA ASP A 46 -28.97 -4.60 -7.63
C ASP A 46 -27.49 -4.77 -8.01
N ALA A 47 -26.95 -5.96 -7.75
CA ALA A 47 -25.60 -6.37 -8.09
C ALA A 47 -25.56 -7.32 -9.31
N THR A 48 -26.62 -7.34 -10.14
CA THR A 48 -26.67 -8.21 -11.33
C THR A 48 -25.53 -7.91 -12.29
N GLU A 49 -25.14 -6.65 -12.46
CA GLU A 49 -24.07 -6.21 -13.36
C GLU A 49 -22.91 -5.60 -12.55
N LEU A 50 -21.76 -6.27 -12.56
CA LEU A 50 -20.54 -5.84 -11.86
C LEU A 50 -19.73 -4.88 -12.75
N THR A 51 -20.29 -3.69 -12.97
CA THR A 51 -19.66 -2.65 -13.82
C THR A 51 -18.61 -1.84 -13.04
N PRO A 52 -17.67 -1.16 -13.72
CA PRO A 52 -16.76 -0.19 -13.08
C PRO A 52 -17.47 0.78 -12.13
N ALA A 53 -18.55 1.44 -12.59
CA ALA A 53 -19.31 2.38 -11.76
C ALA A 53 -19.96 1.70 -10.54
N PHE A 54 -20.43 0.46 -10.69
CA PHE A 54 -20.96 -0.28 -9.54
C PHE A 54 -19.88 -0.55 -8.48
N LEU A 55 -18.68 -0.97 -8.89
CA LEU A 55 -17.59 -1.22 -7.95
C LEU A 55 -17.14 0.08 -7.25
N GLN A 56 -16.99 1.17 -8.01
CA GLN A 56 -16.49 2.45 -7.52
C GLN A 56 -17.51 3.23 -6.69
N ASP A 57 -18.75 3.34 -7.18
CA ASP A 57 -19.74 4.27 -6.61
C ASP A 57 -20.68 3.60 -5.59
N VAL A 58 -20.68 2.25 -5.53
CA VAL A 58 -21.61 1.50 -4.68
C VAL A 58 -20.90 0.56 -3.71
N LEU A 59 -19.87 -0.17 -4.15
CA LEU A 59 -19.20 -1.16 -3.28
C LEU A 59 -18.00 -0.62 -2.53
N GLN A 60 -17.20 0.27 -3.14
CA GLN A 60 -16.05 0.85 -2.47
C GLN A 60 -16.52 1.60 -1.22
N GLU A 61 -15.99 1.19 -0.06
CA GLU A 61 -16.32 1.75 1.26
C GLU A 61 -17.81 1.67 1.61
N ALA A 62 -18.53 0.69 1.04
CA ALA A 62 -19.96 0.50 1.28
C ALA A 62 -20.29 0.38 2.77
N GLY A 63 -21.36 1.05 3.21
CA GLY A 63 -21.77 1.09 4.62
C GLY A 63 -20.84 1.92 5.50
N ASP A 64 -20.07 2.84 4.91
CA ASP A 64 -19.05 3.66 5.58
C ASP A 64 -17.97 2.82 6.28
N VAL A 65 -17.65 1.64 5.72
CA VAL A 65 -16.63 0.71 6.24
C VAL A 65 -15.39 0.77 5.35
N GLU A 66 -14.28 1.27 5.88
CA GLU A 66 -13.02 1.46 5.13
C GLU A 66 -12.49 0.15 4.52
N ALA A 67 -12.63 -0.96 5.24
CA ALA A 67 -12.21 -2.28 4.78
C ALA A 67 -13.03 -2.83 3.61
N ASN A 68 -14.17 -2.22 3.25
CA ASN A 68 -14.95 -2.60 2.06
C ASN A 68 -14.27 -2.10 0.76
N VAL A 69 -13.02 -2.49 0.55
CA VAL A 69 -12.23 -2.16 -0.64
C VAL A 69 -12.68 -3.03 -1.81
N ALA A 70 -13.25 -2.41 -2.84
CA ALA A 70 -13.83 -3.09 -4.01
C ALA A 70 -13.06 -2.81 -5.32
N THR A 71 -12.03 -1.98 -5.26
CA THR A 71 -11.31 -1.48 -6.44
C THR A 71 -9.80 -1.44 -6.21
N GLY A 72 -9.03 -1.23 -7.28
CA GLY A 72 -7.57 -1.08 -7.19
C GLY A 72 -6.78 -2.39 -7.17
N TYR A 73 -5.49 -2.30 -6.77
CA TYR A 73 -4.55 -3.41 -6.83
C TYR A 73 -4.98 -4.59 -5.97
N HIS A 74 -5.31 -4.36 -4.70
CA HIS A 74 -5.61 -5.44 -3.75
C HIS A 74 -6.92 -6.18 -4.04
N ALA A 75 -7.94 -5.51 -4.61
CA ALA A 75 -9.14 -6.20 -5.10
C ALA A 75 -8.81 -7.11 -6.29
N ILE A 76 -7.95 -6.67 -7.21
CA ILE A 76 -7.47 -7.49 -8.34
C ILE A 76 -6.59 -8.64 -7.83
N GLU A 77 -5.75 -8.38 -6.84
CA GLU A 77 -4.88 -9.35 -6.20
C GLU A 77 -5.70 -10.48 -5.55
N PHE A 78 -6.66 -10.15 -4.70
CA PHE A 78 -7.57 -11.13 -4.09
C PHE A 78 -8.35 -11.94 -5.15
N LEU A 79 -8.78 -11.29 -6.23
CA LEU A 79 -9.44 -11.97 -7.33
C LEU A 79 -8.49 -12.96 -8.04
N LEU A 80 -7.20 -12.69 -8.13
CA LEU A 80 -6.25 -13.55 -8.84
C LEU A 80 -5.66 -14.64 -7.95
N TRP A 81 -5.37 -14.35 -6.68
CA TRP A 81 -4.75 -15.27 -5.73
C TRP A 81 -5.73 -15.93 -4.76
N GLY A 82 -6.87 -15.29 -4.48
CA GLY A 82 -7.76 -15.70 -3.38
C GLY A 82 -7.15 -15.37 -2.02
N GLN A 83 -7.75 -15.90 -0.95
CA GLN A 83 -7.16 -15.78 0.38
C GLN A 83 -5.82 -16.52 0.43
N ASP A 84 -4.86 -15.92 1.12
CA ASP A 84 -3.76 -16.68 1.66
C ASP A 84 -4.20 -17.29 3.00
N LEU A 85 -4.08 -18.61 3.12
CA LEU A 85 -4.49 -19.37 4.30
C LEU A 85 -3.27 -19.97 5.03
N ASN A 86 -2.06 -19.56 4.68
CA ASN A 86 -0.82 -20.07 5.25
C ASN A 86 -0.41 -19.35 6.54
N GLY A 87 -1.05 -18.21 6.86
CA GLY A 87 -0.78 -17.44 8.07
C GLY A 87 0.64 -16.88 8.04
N THR A 88 1.53 -17.40 8.88
CA THR A 88 2.97 -17.07 8.83
C THR A 88 3.81 -18.27 8.36
N GLY A 89 3.17 -19.22 7.68
CA GLY A 89 3.79 -20.36 7.02
C GLY A 89 4.00 -20.10 5.52
N PRO A 90 4.75 -20.94 4.82
CA PRO A 90 5.11 -20.67 3.44
C PRO A 90 3.95 -20.79 2.45
N GLY A 91 3.71 -19.72 1.69
CA GLY A 91 3.06 -19.73 0.38
C GLY A 91 1.90 -18.74 0.28
N ALA A 92 1.68 -18.24 -0.93
CA ALA A 92 0.59 -17.31 -1.25
C ALA A 92 -0.78 -17.99 -1.44
N GLY A 93 -1.79 -17.16 -1.73
CA GLY A 93 -3.10 -17.60 -2.20
C GLY A 93 -3.02 -18.50 -3.45
N THR A 94 -3.91 -19.50 -3.51
CA THR A 94 -3.85 -20.59 -4.51
C THR A 94 -5.08 -20.70 -5.41
N ARG A 95 -5.80 -19.59 -5.63
CA ARG A 95 -7.00 -19.59 -6.47
C ARG A 95 -6.71 -20.19 -7.85
N PRO A 96 -7.47 -21.21 -8.27
CA PRO A 96 -7.19 -21.90 -9.52
C PRO A 96 -7.71 -21.08 -10.71
N ALA A 97 -7.01 -21.11 -11.83
CA ALA A 97 -7.46 -20.45 -13.07
C ALA A 97 -8.82 -20.96 -13.59
N THR A 98 -9.25 -22.15 -13.17
CA THR A 98 -10.58 -22.70 -13.46
C THR A 98 -11.72 -21.91 -12.81
N ASP A 99 -11.44 -21.01 -11.87
CA ASP A 99 -12.40 -20.04 -11.34
C ASP A 99 -12.74 -18.91 -12.32
N TYR A 100 -12.08 -18.90 -13.48
CA TYR A 100 -12.36 -18.00 -14.60
C TYR A 100 -12.76 -18.78 -15.86
N ASP A 101 -12.78 -20.11 -15.81
CA ASP A 101 -13.21 -20.95 -16.92
C ASP A 101 -14.73 -21.19 -16.84
N THR A 102 -15.49 -20.45 -17.65
CA THR A 102 -16.95 -20.59 -17.70
C THR A 102 -17.42 -21.96 -18.21
N ALA A 103 -16.57 -22.74 -18.88
CA ALA A 103 -16.89 -24.09 -19.33
C ALA A 103 -16.59 -25.16 -18.27
N ASN A 104 -15.60 -24.94 -17.39
CA ASN A 104 -15.15 -25.89 -16.37
C ASN A 104 -15.05 -25.26 -14.97
N CYS A 105 -16.03 -24.44 -14.63
CA CYS A 105 -16.02 -23.58 -13.45
C CYS A 105 -15.93 -24.36 -12.13
N THR A 106 -14.87 -24.16 -11.36
CA THR A 106 -14.62 -24.85 -10.09
C THR A 106 -15.21 -24.15 -8.88
N GLY A 107 -15.09 -22.82 -8.79
CA GLY A 107 -15.58 -22.01 -7.67
C GLY A 107 -17.00 -21.46 -7.83
N GLY A 108 -17.75 -21.87 -8.85
CA GLY A 108 -19.03 -21.24 -9.22
C GLY A 108 -18.87 -19.78 -9.67
N ASN A 109 -19.92 -19.20 -10.26
CA ASN A 109 -19.99 -17.78 -10.64
C ASN A 109 -18.79 -17.25 -11.47
N CYS A 110 -18.11 -18.11 -12.24
CA CYS A 110 -16.88 -17.77 -12.95
C CYS A 110 -17.07 -16.64 -13.97
N ASP A 111 -18.25 -16.55 -14.57
CA ASP A 111 -18.64 -15.45 -15.47
C ASP A 111 -18.68 -14.12 -14.72
N ARG A 112 -19.27 -14.09 -13.52
CA ARG A 112 -19.34 -12.90 -12.66
C ARG A 112 -17.98 -12.52 -12.10
N ARG A 113 -17.17 -13.49 -11.67
CA ARG A 113 -15.80 -13.25 -11.23
C ARG A 113 -14.94 -12.65 -12.35
N ALA A 114 -15.05 -13.17 -13.57
CA ALA A 114 -14.40 -12.59 -14.74
C ALA A 114 -14.90 -11.17 -15.05
N ALA A 115 -16.20 -10.91 -14.87
CA ALA A 115 -16.76 -9.57 -15.02
C ALA A 115 -16.21 -8.59 -13.98
N TYR A 116 -16.13 -9.00 -12.71
CA TYR A 116 -15.53 -8.19 -11.63
C TYR A 116 -14.06 -7.89 -11.96
N LEU A 117 -13.24 -8.92 -12.20
CA LEU A 117 -11.82 -8.74 -12.50
C LEU A 117 -11.60 -7.77 -13.66
N LYS A 118 -12.43 -7.88 -14.71
CA LYS A 118 -12.39 -6.94 -15.85
C LYS A 118 -12.77 -5.52 -15.45
N ALA A 119 -13.82 -5.35 -14.64
CA ALA A 119 -14.27 -4.04 -14.17
C ALA A 119 -13.22 -3.37 -13.27
N ALA A 120 -12.71 -4.08 -12.26
CA ALA A 120 -11.66 -3.60 -11.37
C ALA A 120 -10.38 -3.25 -12.13
N SER A 121 -9.95 -4.09 -13.08
CA SER A 121 -8.79 -3.80 -13.93
C SER A 121 -9.00 -2.58 -14.83
N SER A 122 -10.24 -2.39 -15.33
CA SER A 122 -10.56 -1.21 -16.16
C SER A 122 -10.54 0.08 -15.35
N LEU A 123 -11.04 0.04 -14.11
CA LEU A 123 -10.93 1.16 -13.16
C LEU A 123 -9.46 1.47 -12.86
N LEU A 124 -8.66 0.46 -12.53
CA LEU A 124 -7.24 0.68 -12.22
C LEU A 124 -6.51 1.38 -13.38
N VAL A 125 -6.77 0.99 -14.63
CA VAL A 125 -6.20 1.68 -15.79
C VAL A 125 -6.70 3.12 -15.87
N SER A 126 -8.00 3.36 -15.71
CA SER A 126 -8.60 4.71 -15.73
C SER A 126 -8.01 5.61 -14.65
N ASP A 127 -7.90 5.12 -13.42
CA ASP A 127 -7.35 5.86 -12.28
C ASP A 127 -5.88 6.21 -12.53
N LEU A 128 -5.09 5.26 -13.05
CA LEU A 128 -3.68 5.52 -13.39
C LEU A 128 -3.54 6.52 -14.55
N GLU A 129 -4.42 6.49 -15.55
CA GLU A 129 -4.47 7.49 -16.62
C GLU A 129 -4.81 8.88 -16.07
N GLU A 130 -5.75 8.98 -15.12
CA GLU A 130 -6.06 10.23 -14.43
C GLU A 130 -4.86 10.74 -13.62
N MET A 131 -4.21 9.88 -12.83
CA MET A 131 -3.01 10.23 -12.07
C MET A 131 -1.89 10.73 -12.99
N VAL A 132 -1.66 10.08 -14.12
CA VAL A 132 -0.71 10.55 -15.14
C VAL A 132 -1.13 11.92 -15.69
N GLY A 133 -2.43 12.13 -15.94
CA GLY A 133 -3.00 13.40 -16.37
C GLY A 133 -2.75 14.53 -15.37
N ASN A 134 -2.97 14.29 -14.09
CA ASN A 134 -2.76 15.25 -13.00
C ASN A 134 -1.31 15.76 -12.90
N TRP A 135 -0.34 14.97 -13.38
CA TRP A 135 1.09 15.33 -13.39
C TRP A 135 1.62 15.81 -14.75
N GLN A 136 0.80 15.84 -15.81
CA GLN A 136 1.18 16.47 -17.08
C GLN A 136 1.47 17.97 -16.91
N ALA A 137 2.02 18.62 -17.94
CA ALA A 137 2.45 20.02 -17.89
C ALA A 137 1.36 21.01 -17.41
N GLU A 138 0.10 20.74 -17.74
CA GLU A 138 -1.10 21.53 -17.39
C GLU A 138 -2.00 20.75 -16.40
N GLY A 139 -1.46 19.72 -15.74
CA GLY A 139 -2.21 18.87 -14.81
C GLY A 139 -2.38 19.53 -13.44
N ALA A 140 -3.52 19.30 -12.79
CA ALA A 140 -3.91 19.99 -11.56
C ALA A 140 -2.90 19.81 -10.40
N ALA A 141 -2.34 18.60 -10.23
CA ALA A 141 -1.35 18.35 -9.18
C ALA A 141 -0.04 19.09 -9.46
N ARG A 142 0.42 19.11 -10.72
CA ARG A 142 1.62 19.85 -11.11
C ARG A 142 1.44 21.36 -10.97
N GLU A 143 0.29 21.89 -11.39
CA GLU A 143 -0.03 23.31 -11.23
C GLU A 143 -0.06 23.69 -9.75
N ALA A 144 -0.75 22.90 -8.90
CA ALA A 144 -0.81 23.14 -7.46
C ALA A 144 0.58 23.12 -6.82
N LEU A 145 1.41 22.13 -7.13
CA LEU A 145 2.76 22.00 -6.58
C LEU A 145 3.68 23.17 -6.98
N THR A 146 3.48 23.74 -8.17
CA THR A 146 4.37 24.79 -8.72
C THR A 146 3.82 26.21 -8.59
N ALA A 147 2.60 26.37 -8.07
CA ALA A 147 1.96 27.66 -7.89
C ALA A 147 2.71 28.57 -6.91
N ASP A 148 3.27 27.98 -5.85
CA ASP A 148 4.14 28.64 -4.89
C ASP A 148 5.34 27.75 -4.58
N ALA A 149 6.55 28.28 -4.77
CA ALA A 149 7.77 27.49 -4.66
C ALA A 149 8.02 27.00 -3.22
N GLU A 150 7.73 27.81 -2.21
CA GLU A 150 7.95 27.46 -0.81
C GLU A 150 6.96 26.38 -0.37
N ALA A 151 5.68 26.56 -0.70
CA ALA A 151 4.64 25.57 -0.47
C ALA A 151 4.90 24.25 -1.23
N GLY A 152 5.41 24.32 -2.46
CA GLY A 152 5.78 23.14 -3.25
C GLY A 152 6.91 22.34 -2.61
N ILE A 153 7.96 23.02 -2.13
CA ILE A 153 9.07 22.38 -1.42
C ILE A 153 8.59 21.79 -0.08
N ALA A 154 7.74 22.52 0.64
CA ALA A 154 7.10 22.04 1.86
C ALA A 154 6.33 20.73 1.59
N ALA A 155 5.46 20.70 0.57
CA ALA A 155 4.69 19.53 0.19
C ALA A 155 5.59 18.31 -0.18
N ILE A 156 6.71 18.55 -0.87
CA ILE A 156 7.68 17.49 -1.19
C ILE A 156 8.29 16.89 0.09
N LEU A 157 8.74 17.73 1.02
CA LEU A 157 9.37 17.26 2.25
C LEU A 157 8.35 16.63 3.22
N THR A 158 7.12 17.14 3.26
CA THR A 158 6.00 16.50 3.96
C THR A 158 5.76 15.11 3.40
N GLY A 159 5.57 14.97 2.09
CA GLY A 159 5.33 13.66 1.46
C GLY A 159 6.47 12.67 1.71
N MET A 160 7.72 13.12 1.63
CA MET A 160 8.87 12.28 1.97
C MET A 160 8.88 11.84 3.44
N GLY A 161 8.58 12.77 4.36
CA GLY A 161 8.58 12.53 5.80
C GLY A 161 7.42 11.64 6.25
N SER A 162 6.19 11.99 5.86
CA SER A 162 4.97 11.21 6.17
C SER A 162 5.05 9.80 5.60
N LEU A 163 5.45 9.64 4.33
CA LEU A 163 5.62 8.31 3.74
C LEU A 163 6.70 7.50 4.46
N SER A 164 7.78 8.15 4.93
CA SER A 164 8.83 7.44 5.68
C SER A 164 8.33 6.96 7.04
N TYR A 165 7.66 7.83 7.80
CA TYR A 165 7.40 7.61 9.23
C TYR A 165 6.05 7.00 9.50
N GLY A 166 4.98 7.80 9.49
CA GLY A 166 3.63 7.35 9.83
C GLY A 166 3.20 6.18 8.95
N GLU A 167 3.29 6.37 7.64
CA GLU A 167 2.80 5.39 6.67
C GLU A 167 3.69 4.14 6.60
N LEU A 168 4.88 4.23 6.01
CA LEU A 168 5.65 3.03 5.69
C LEU A 168 6.26 2.38 6.94
N ALA A 169 6.91 3.14 7.82
CA ALA A 169 7.50 2.55 9.01
C ALA A 169 6.44 2.12 10.03
N GLY A 170 5.42 2.94 10.23
CA GLY A 170 4.37 2.71 11.21
C GLY A 170 3.31 1.74 10.71
N GLU A 171 2.32 2.29 10.00
CA GLU A 171 1.11 1.57 9.59
C GLU A 171 1.44 0.32 8.76
N ARG A 172 2.38 0.41 7.80
CA ARG A 172 2.62 -0.68 6.84
C ARG A 172 3.61 -1.75 7.28
N MET A 173 4.45 -1.46 8.26
CA MET A 173 5.53 -2.37 8.66
C MET A 173 5.54 -2.68 10.15
N LYS A 174 5.47 -1.65 11.00
CA LYS A 174 5.60 -1.86 12.44
C LYS A 174 4.37 -2.54 13.03
N LEU A 175 3.18 -2.19 12.56
CA LEU A 175 1.91 -2.76 13.04
C LEU A 175 1.89 -4.29 12.92
N GLY A 176 2.01 -4.83 11.70
CA GLY A 176 2.06 -6.28 11.47
C GLY A 176 3.22 -6.97 12.19
N LEU A 177 4.39 -6.33 12.31
CA LEU A 177 5.52 -6.88 13.07
C LEU A 177 5.23 -6.95 14.58
N LEU A 178 4.50 -5.99 15.15
CA LEU A 178 4.14 -5.96 16.57
C LEU A 178 3.06 -6.99 16.91
N LEU A 179 2.07 -7.12 16.03
CA LEU A 179 0.95 -8.04 16.20
C LEU A 179 1.28 -9.48 15.77
N HIS A 180 2.35 -9.65 14.98
CA HIS A 180 2.66 -10.89 14.26
C HIS A 180 1.48 -11.35 13.39
N ASP A 181 0.77 -10.38 12.82
CA ASP A 181 -0.46 -10.58 12.09
C ASP A 181 -0.24 -10.36 10.58
N PRO A 182 -0.36 -11.40 9.74
CA PRO A 182 -0.25 -11.28 8.29
C PRO A 182 -1.42 -10.52 7.64
N GLU A 183 -2.54 -10.29 8.32
CA GLU A 183 -3.63 -9.46 7.77
C GLU A 183 -3.26 -7.95 7.73
N GLU A 184 -2.29 -7.55 8.54
CA GLU A 184 -1.73 -6.19 8.53
C GLU A 184 -0.68 -5.98 7.41
N GLU A 185 -0.42 -7.01 6.61
CA GLU A 185 0.52 -6.97 5.50
C GLU A 185 -0.19 -6.65 4.17
N HIS A 186 0.23 -5.55 3.53
CA HIS A 186 -0.19 -5.27 2.16
C HIS A 186 0.36 -6.30 1.19
N ASP A 187 -0.40 -6.68 0.17
CA ASP A 187 -0.01 -7.71 -0.80
C ASP A 187 0.13 -9.13 -0.21
N CYS A 188 -0.53 -9.41 0.93
CA CYS A 188 -0.47 -10.72 1.59
C CYS A 188 -0.97 -11.85 0.69
N PHE A 189 -1.98 -11.59 -0.16
CA PHE A 189 -2.53 -12.62 -1.05
C PHE A 189 -1.50 -13.15 -2.05
N SER A 190 -0.53 -12.32 -2.47
CA SER A 190 0.45 -12.65 -3.51
C SER A 190 1.89 -12.82 -3.03
N ASP A 191 2.16 -12.73 -1.73
CA ASP A 191 3.51 -12.75 -1.13
C ASP A 191 4.45 -11.66 -1.72
N ASN A 192 3.94 -10.46 -2.01
CA ASN A 192 4.72 -9.45 -2.75
C ASN A 192 5.14 -8.20 -1.95
N THR A 193 4.81 -8.13 -0.68
CA THR A 193 4.98 -6.98 0.22
C THR A 193 6.39 -6.43 0.27
N PHE A 194 7.38 -7.32 0.31
CA PHE A 194 8.79 -6.93 0.35
C PHE A 194 9.23 -6.12 -0.89
N ASN A 195 8.58 -6.34 -2.05
CA ASN A 195 8.82 -5.53 -3.25
C ASN A 195 8.18 -4.15 -3.10
N SER A 196 6.94 -4.09 -2.60
CA SER A 196 6.20 -2.84 -2.40
C SER A 196 6.95 -1.90 -1.45
N HIS A 197 7.32 -2.38 -0.25
CA HIS A 197 8.11 -1.59 0.70
C HIS A 197 9.46 -1.13 0.14
N TYR A 198 10.14 -1.99 -0.61
CA TYR A 198 11.39 -1.62 -1.26
C TYR A 198 11.20 -0.47 -2.26
N PHE A 199 10.17 -0.54 -3.10
CA PHE A 199 9.94 0.48 -4.12
C PHE A 199 9.37 1.79 -3.55
N ASP A 200 8.65 1.75 -2.44
CA ASP A 200 8.26 2.94 -1.67
C ASP A 200 9.49 3.70 -1.17
N ALA A 201 10.44 3.00 -0.55
CA ALA A 201 11.68 3.59 -0.09
C ALA A 201 12.53 4.15 -1.25
N ILE A 202 12.56 3.45 -2.40
CA ILE A 202 13.19 3.95 -3.62
C ILE A 202 12.51 5.23 -4.11
N GLY A 203 11.19 5.33 -4.04
CA GLY A 203 10.42 6.54 -4.35
C GLY A 203 10.90 7.75 -3.55
N ILE A 204 11.04 7.61 -2.23
CA ILE A 204 11.53 8.66 -1.33
C ILE A 204 12.94 9.12 -1.74
N ARG A 205 13.85 8.17 -2.03
CA ARG A 205 15.20 8.48 -2.49
C ARG A 205 15.24 9.17 -3.85
N ASN A 206 14.38 8.76 -4.78
CA ASN A 206 14.30 9.38 -6.11
C ASN A 206 13.86 10.85 -6.02
N VAL A 207 12.87 11.15 -5.18
CA VAL A 207 12.41 12.53 -4.94
C VAL A 207 13.53 13.38 -4.32
N TYR A 208 14.22 12.85 -3.31
CA TYR A 208 15.33 13.55 -2.66
C TYR A 208 16.47 13.90 -3.62
N THR A 209 16.85 12.93 -4.46
CA THR A 209 18.00 13.04 -5.37
C THR A 209 17.66 13.68 -6.72
N GLY A 210 16.38 13.85 -7.03
CA GLY A 210 15.93 14.34 -8.33
C GLY A 210 16.33 13.42 -9.48
N HIS A 211 16.54 12.12 -9.21
CA HIS A 211 17.00 11.13 -10.19
C HIS A 211 16.13 9.87 -10.14
N TYR A 212 15.55 9.48 -11.27
CA TYR A 212 14.75 8.27 -11.42
C TYR A 212 15.14 7.51 -12.69
N ARG A 213 15.41 6.21 -12.58
CA ARG A 213 15.63 5.34 -13.73
C ARG A 213 14.32 4.64 -14.08
N ARG A 214 13.80 4.91 -15.29
CA ARG A 214 12.59 4.29 -15.82
C ARG A 214 12.80 2.81 -16.12
N ILE A 215 11.68 2.09 -16.25
CA ILE A 215 11.66 0.67 -16.63
C ILE A 215 12.32 0.37 -17.98
N ASP A 216 12.31 1.33 -18.92
CA ASP A 216 12.97 1.22 -20.22
C ASP A 216 14.48 1.50 -20.17
N GLY A 217 15.00 1.81 -18.98
CA GLY A 217 16.39 2.14 -18.72
C GLY A 217 16.75 3.61 -18.92
N SER A 218 15.86 4.44 -19.44
CA SER A 218 16.08 5.89 -19.53
C SER A 218 16.10 6.54 -18.15
N VAL A 219 16.78 7.68 -18.04
CA VAL A 219 16.93 8.42 -16.78
C VAL A 219 16.16 9.74 -16.84
N VAL A 220 15.44 10.04 -15.77
CA VAL A 220 14.94 11.37 -15.43
C VAL A 220 15.89 11.95 -14.40
N GLU A 221 16.45 13.12 -14.68
CA GLU A 221 17.29 13.84 -13.74
C GLU A 221 17.04 15.35 -13.82
N GLY A 222 17.24 16.06 -12.71
CA GLY A 222 17.03 17.50 -12.63
C GLY A 222 17.49 18.09 -11.30
N PRO A 223 17.15 19.37 -11.03
CA PRO A 223 17.39 19.99 -9.72
C PRO A 223 16.82 19.13 -8.58
N ALA A 224 17.60 18.95 -7.52
CA ALA A 224 17.27 18.04 -6.44
C ALA A 224 16.99 18.77 -5.11
N VAL A 225 16.14 18.18 -4.28
CA VAL A 225 15.92 18.62 -2.88
C VAL A 225 17.25 18.60 -2.11
N ARG A 226 18.08 17.59 -2.37
CA ARG A 226 19.45 17.49 -1.85
C ARG A 226 20.27 18.76 -2.08
N ASP A 227 20.25 19.32 -3.29
CA ASP A 227 21.08 20.48 -3.64
C ASP A 227 20.57 21.76 -2.95
N LEU A 228 19.24 21.88 -2.81
CA LEU A 228 18.62 22.97 -2.07
C LEU A 228 19.02 22.95 -0.59
N ILE A 229 18.96 21.77 0.05
CA ILE A 229 19.39 21.60 1.44
C ILE A 229 20.89 21.88 1.54
N ALA A 230 21.72 21.35 0.62
CA ALA A 230 23.17 21.53 0.66
C ALA A 230 23.60 23.01 0.56
N ALA A 231 22.83 23.84 -0.13
CA ALA A 231 23.07 25.28 -0.20
C ALA A 231 22.86 26.00 1.15
N LYS A 232 22.07 25.42 2.07
CA LYS A 232 21.82 25.94 3.42
C LYS A 232 22.68 25.24 4.47
N ASP A 233 22.72 23.91 4.41
CA ASP A 233 23.45 23.04 5.32
C ASP A 233 23.96 21.80 4.54
N GLY A 234 25.22 21.86 4.09
CA GLY A 234 25.87 20.77 3.38
C GLY A 234 26.03 19.50 4.23
N GLY A 235 26.23 19.64 5.54
CA GLY A 235 26.37 18.51 6.44
C GLY A 235 25.06 17.74 6.58
N LEU A 236 23.94 18.47 6.70
CA LEU A 236 22.60 17.87 6.73
C LEU A 236 22.26 17.15 5.42
N ALA A 237 22.61 17.71 4.26
CA ALA A 237 22.40 17.04 2.98
C ALA A 237 23.19 15.73 2.87
N GLU A 238 24.45 15.70 3.32
CA GLU A 238 25.24 14.47 3.37
C GLU A 238 24.66 13.45 4.35
N GLU A 239 24.19 13.91 5.52
CA GLU A 239 23.54 13.06 6.53
C GLU A 239 22.28 12.38 5.97
N ILE A 240 21.36 13.14 5.37
CA ILE A 240 20.13 12.59 4.77
C ILE A 240 20.48 11.60 3.65
N SER A 241 21.44 11.93 2.80
CA SER A 241 21.91 11.03 1.73
C SER A 241 22.37 9.68 2.31
N ALA A 242 23.20 9.71 3.36
CA ALA A 242 23.73 8.51 3.98
C ALA A 242 22.63 7.67 4.67
N LYS A 243 21.65 8.31 5.30
CA LYS A 243 20.53 7.62 5.94
C LYS A 243 19.58 6.99 4.93
N LEU A 244 19.21 7.70 3.86
CA LEU A 244 18.44 7.12 2.75
C LEU A 244 19.15 5.91 2.15
N ASP A 245 20.47 6.00 1.92
CA ASP A 245 21.24 4.86 1.42
C ASP A 245 21.25 3.68 2.40
N ALA A 246 21.33 3.93 3.71
CA ALA A 246 21.23 2.89 4.74
C ALA A 246 19.85 2.21 4.75
N THR A 247 18.77 2.98 4.64
CA THR A 247 17.39 2.46 4.51
C THR A 247 17.24 1.59 3.27
N ILE A 248 17.73 2.06 2.11
CA ILE A 248 17.67 1.27 0.87
C ILE A 248 18.46 -0.04 1.00
N LEU A 249 19.60 -0.05 1.71
CA LEU A 249 20.35 -1.28 1.94
C LEU A 249 19.58 -2.26 2.83
N ALA A 250 18.91 -1.79 3.87
CA ALA A 250 18.06 -2.63 4.73
C ALA A 250 16.86 -3.19 3.95
N MET A 251 16.15 -2.34 3.20
CA MET A 251 15.05 -2.75 2.33
C MET A 251 15.50 -3.73 1.24
N ALA A 252 16.67 -3.53 0.64
CA ALA A 252 17.24 -4.46 -0.34
C ALA A 252 17.58 -5.82 0.27
N ALA A 253 18.07 -5.85 1.51
CA ALA A 253 18.33 -7.09 2.23
C ALA A 253 17.03 -7.83 2.56
N MET A 254 15.99 -7.12 3.01
CA MET A 254 14.66 -7.67 3.24
C MET A 254 14.06 -8.24 1.94
N ARG A 255 14.10 -7.48 0.85
CA ARG A 255 13.68 -7.93 -0.49
C ARG A 255 14.44 -9.18 -0.96
N ALA A 256 15.77 -9.20 -0.81
CA ALA A 256 16.57 -10.38 -1.18
C ALA A 256 16.21 -11.61 -0.34
N ARG A 257 15.86 -11.42 0.95
CA ARG A 257 15.33 -12.48 1.82
C ARG A 257 13.97 -12.97 1.30
N GLY A 258 13.07 -12.04 0.98
CA GLY A 258 11.77 -12.26 0.33
C GLY A 258 11.85 -13.16 -0.92
N GLU A 259 12.83 -12.86 -1.78
CA GLU A 259 13.02 -13.58 -3.04
C GLU A 259 13.69 -14.95 -2.90
N THR A 260 14.34 -15.26 -1.77
CA THR A 260 15.26 -16.42 -1.69
C THR A 260 15.12 -17.33 -0.48
N ILE A 261 14.54 -16.85 0.62
CA ILE A 261 14.48 -17.58 1.90
C ILE A 261 13.04 -17.82 2.33
N GLU A 262 12.26 -16.74 2.47
CA GLU A 262 10.90 -16.74 3.03
C GLU A 262 10.17 -15.46 2.59
N ALA A 263 8.84 -15.48 2.51
CA ALA A 263 8.01 -14.32 2.23
C ALA A 263 7.87 -13.42 3.48
N TYR A 264 7.23 -12.25 3.34
CA TYR A 264 7.24 -11.23 4.39
C TYR A 264 6.34 -11.61 5.58
N ASP A 265 5.19 -12.24 5.33
CA ASP A 265 4.34 -12.95 6.30
C ASP A 265 5.14 -13.82 7.31
N GLN A 266 6.07 -14.60 6.79
CA GLN A 266 6.98 -15.45 7.56
C GLN A 266 8.00 -14.61 8.30
N MET A 267 8.48 -13.51 7.70
CA MET A 267 9.43 -12.61 8.37
C MET A 267 8.83 -11.97 9.61
N ILE A 268 7.54 -11.61 9.59
CA ILE A 268 6.86 -10.99 10.74
C ILE A 268 6.33 -11.99 11.76
N GLY A 269 6.33 -13.29 11.49
CA GLY A 269 5.85 -14.29 12.45
C GLY A 269 6.62 -14.31 13.79
N GLU A 270 5.89 -14.53 14.88
CA GLU A 270 6.38 -14.44 16.28
C GLU A 270 7.67 -15.26 16.54
N GLN A 271 7.81 -16.39 15.87
CA GLN A 271 8.91 -17.34 16.10
C GLN A 271 10.11 -17.12 15.17
N ASN A 272 10.07 -16.10 14.29
CA ASN A 272 11.10 -15.84 13.30
C ASN A 272 11.99 -14.65 13.67
N ALA A 273 12.85 -14.82 14.68
CA ALA A 273 13.72 -13.75 15.15
C ALA A 273 14.63 -13.14 14.05
N GLU A 274 15.05 -13.92 13.04
CA GLU A 274 15.89 -13.41 11.95
C GLU A 274 15.08 -12.58 10.95
N GLY A 275 13.89 -13.05 10.57
CA GLY A 275 12.96 -12.28 9.73
C GLY A 275 12.51 -10.98 10.40
N ASN A 276 12.13 -11.06 11.67
CA ASN A 276 11.72 -9.90 12.48
C ASN A 276 12.84 -8.85 12.52
N ALA A 277 14.09 -9.29 12.69
CA ALA A 277 15.25 -8.39 12.67
C ALA A 277 15.48 -7.73 11.30
N ALA A 278 15.19 -8.43 10.20
CA ALA A 278 15.30 -7.86 8.85
C ALA A 278 14.25 -6.75 8.62
N VAL A 279 13.00 -7.00 9.02
CA VAL A 279 11.91 -6.01 8.94
C VAL A 279 12.20 -4.82 9.86
N GLN A 280 12.61 -5.08 11.11
CA GLN A 280 12.94 -4.02 12.08
C GLN A 280 14.10 -3.14 11.60
N ALA A 281 15.11 -3.69 10.94
CA ALA A 281 16.23 -2.89 10.41
C ALA A 281 15.77 -1.91 9.32
N ALA A 282 14.77 -2.28 8.51
CA ALA A 282 14.18 -1.40 7.51
C ALA A 282 13.32 -0.30 8.16
N ILE A 283 12.50 -0.66 9.16
CA ILE A 283 11.73 0.29 9.99
C ILE A 283 12.66 1.32 10.65
N ASP A 284 13.74 0.86 11.29
CA ASP A 284 14.69 1.74 11.99
C ASP A 284 15.35 2.75 11.03
N GLY A 285 15.66 2.33 9.79
CA GLY A 285 16.19 3.21 8.75
C GLY A 285 15.20 4.32 8.36
N LEU A 286 13.93 3.95 8.15
CA LEU A 286 12.85 4.89 7.84
C LEU A 286 12.62 5.90 8.97
N ILE A 287 12.64 5.46 10.23
CA ILE A 287 12.53 6.36 11.39
C ILE A 287 13.73 7.31 11.45
N ASP A 288 14.95 6.79 11.24
CA ASP A 288 16.16 7.60 11.36
C ASP A 288 16.29 8.65 10.25
N GLN A 289 15.93 8.33 9.00
CA GLN A 289 15.95 9.29 7.90
C GLN A 289 14.91 10.41 8.11
N THR A 290 13.74 10.10 8.68
CA THR A 290 12.66 11.06 8.94
C THR A 290 13.13 12.20 9.83
N ARG A 291 13.86 11.90 10.92
CA ARG A 291 14.39 12.92 11.83
C ARG A 291 15.30 13.93 11.12
N SER A 292 16.02 13.50 10.08
CA SER A 292 16.87 14.38 9.29
C SER A 292 16.06 15.17 8.24
N ILE A 293 14.95 14.60 7.74
CA ILE A 293 13.98 15.32 6.90
C ILE A 293 13.29 16.44 7.67
N GLU A 294 12.88 16.22 8.93
CA GLU A 294 12.33 17.26 9.81
C GLU A 294 13.33 18.42 10.02
N ARG A 295 14.61 18.07 10.23
CA ARG A 295 15.67 19.07 10.32
C ARG A 295 15.86 19.84 9.02
N ALA A 296 15.64 19.22 7.86
CA ALA A 296 15.71 19.90 6.57
C ALA A 296 14.56 20.89 6.40
N ILE A 297 13.34 20.51 6.81
CA ILE A 297 12.19 21.44 6.85
C ILE A 297 12.53 22.68 7.67
N ALA A 298 13.08 22.49 8.87
CA ALA A 298 13.49 23.60 9.74
C ALA A 298 14.63 24.43 9.14
N ALA A 299 15.65 23.80 8.55
CA ALA A 299 16.80 24.49 7.95
C ALA A 299 16.46 25.31 6.70
N LEU A 300 15.37 24.94 6.01
CA LEU A 300 14.84 25.67 4.87
C LEU A 300 13.85 26.78 5.27
N ASP A 301 13.60 26.97 6.58
CA ASP A 301 12.68 27.97 7.13
C ASP A 301 11.22 27.83 6.62
N LEU A 302 10.77 26.62 6.28
CA LEU A 302 9.45 26.36 5.66
C LEU A 302 8.25 26.41 6.63
N GLY A 303 8.45 26.97 7.82
CA GLY A 303 7.44 27.04 8.87
C GLY A 303 7.24 25.72 9.64
N ALA A 304 6.14 25.66 10.40
CA ALA A 304 5.74 24.46 11.11
C ALA A 304 5.02 23.51 10.15
N ILE A 305 5.68 22.41 9.82
CA ILE A 305 5.12 21.30 9.05
C ILE A 305 4.96 20.13 9.99
N GLU A 306 3.77 19.55 10.01
CA GLU A 306 3.50 18.29 10.70
C GLU A 306 3.73 17.15 9.72
N LEU A 307 4.53 16.17 10.14
CA LEU A 307 4.64 14.89 9.45
C LEU A 307 3.64 13.93 10.08
N GLU A 308 3.10 13.06 9.25
CA GLU A 308 2.15 12.03 9.69
C GLU A 308 2.83 11.07 10.69
N GLY A 309 2.19 10.90 11.85
CA GLY A 309 2.58 9.96 12.89
C GLY A 309 1.92 8.59 12.72
N SER A 310 2.16 7.68 13.66
CA SER A 310 1.48 6.37 13.70
C SER A 310 1.43 5.87 15.14
N ASP A 311 0.28 5.34 15.55
CA ASP A 311 0.13 4.79 16.90
C ASP A 311 1.10 3.61 17.13
N SER A 312 1.41 2.82 16.10
CA SER A 312 2.39 1.72 16.19
C SER A 312 3.82 2.19 16.52
N LEU A 313 4.15 3.46 16.25
CA LEU A 313 5.43 4.08 16.56
C LEU A 313 5.36 4.95 17.82
N ASP A 314 4.34 5.80 17.90
CA ASP A 314 4.24 6.88 18.87
C ASP A 314 3.55 6.43 20.17
N ASN A 315 2.68 5.41 20.10
CA ASN A 315 1.91 4.90 21.22
C ASN A 315 1.61 3.39 21.10
N PRO A 316 2.63 2.51 21.04
CA PRO A 316 2.44 1.09 20.69
C PRO A 316 1.55 0.33 21.67
N ASP A 317 1.36 0.81 22.90
CA ASP A 317 0.49 0.19 23.89
C ASP A 317 -1.02 0.29 23.53
N VAL A 318 -1.42 1.22 22.64
CA VAL A 318 -2.83 1.30 22.20
C VAL A 318 -3.19 0.30 21.12
N VAL A 319 -2.19 -0.20 20.38
CA VAL A 319 -2.39 -1.16 19.29
C VAL A 319 -2.86 -2.53 19.81
N PHE A 320 -2.58 -2.83 21.08
CA PHE A 320 -2.98 -4.10 21.72
C PHE A 320 -4.32 -4.03 22.47
N GLN A 321 -5.07 -2.93 22.37
CA GLN A 321 -6.34 -2.70 23.08
C GLN A 321 -7.55 -2.92 22.20
#